data_AF-A0A7S0LGE0-F1
#
_entry.id   AF-A0A7S0LGE0-F1
#
_cell.length_a   1.000
_cell.length_b   1.000
_cell.length_c   1.000
_cell.angle_alpha   90.00
_cell.angle_beta   90.00
_cell.angle_gamma   90.00
#
_symmetry.space_group_name_H-M   'P 1'
#
loop_
_entity.id
_entity.type
_entity.pdbx_description
1 polymer ?
#
loop_
_entity_poly.entity_id
_entity_poly.type
_entity_poly.pdbx_seq_one_letter_code
_entity_poly.pdbx_strand_id
1 'polypeptide(L)'
;ESPLLAALGVLSHESRGDFRHALRKSWVSRTAVPSIVVRFVLRGGSTSASFHDEAAAHADVVFVQAADDLSRSRGPLVSHLLWLRCALHAWPNAAAIGKADDDTWVNLPGVEAHLRASLAAVQAQLAPSASASIYWGVFESFHWDTAVHRPLEFGGAGDFFSVRDCRRSLGSSRRRQAPEGLWTDADAAVPLVIGPFHFTKGPLFFMSSHLVVQLLDDAALQRETDATIAAADVQLVTKKAHYNGTLPWEDVFSGFSLSQAGRGSSLAMVSLSCDAYSDQWGLFTAPSTLVWHTRSKAAERIGIVHEWMQTRQCSLPLGSLACRNRWTSCTGQTWHRCEWVQPRSTPSNTSATLPAVGVAAPTKARDAAAWTSAAAAGGSGTCSTRVVNLLKKRLSPTRNAYCTLPPR
;
A
#
# COMPACT_ATOMS: atom_id res chain seq x y z
N GLU A 1 20.31 -5.80 22.09
CA GLU A 1 19.66 -6.38 20.91
C GLU A 1 19.46 -5.28 19.87
N SER A 2 19.70 -5.55 18.58
CA SER A 2 19.40 -4.56 17.54
C SER A 2 17.89 -4.35 17.43
N PRO A 3 17.39 -3.11 17.32
CA PRO A 3 15.96 -2.86 17.24
C PRO A 3 15.38 -3.52 15.98
N LEU A 4 14.21 -4.14 16.13
CA LEU A 4 13.48 -4.75 15.03
C LEU A 4 13.04 -3.66 14.04
N LEU A 5 13.27 -3.84 12.75
CA LEU A 5 12.85 -2.84 11.75
C LEU A 5 11.33 -2.80 11.66
N ALA A 6 10.69 -3.96 11.51
CA ALA A 6 9.23 -4.03 11.44
C ALA A 6 8.62 -5.35 11.89
N ALA A 7 7.35 -5.29 12.29
CA ALA A 7 6.46 -6.44 12.37
C ALA A 7 5.40 -6.35 11.26
N LEU A 8 5.33 -7.34 10.39
CA LEU A 8 4.44 -7.40 9.22
C LEU A 8 3.38 -8.50 9.39
N GLY A 9 2.12 -8.09 9.38
CA GLY A 9 0.97 -9.00 9.41
C GLY A 9 0.41 -9.22 8.00
N VAL A 10 0.38 -10.47 7.56
CA VAL A 10 -0.29 -10.88 6.32
C VAL A 10 -1.71 -11.28 6.68
N LEU A 11 -2.69 -10.44 6.35
CA LEU A 11 -4.09 -10.73 6.67
C LEU A 11 -4.59 -11.87 5.78
N SER A 12 -5.09 -12.94 6.40
CA SER A 12 -5.64 -14.09 5.70
C SER A 12 -6.90 -14.60 6.41
N HIS A 13 -7.51 -15.66 5.89
CA HIS A 13 -8.65 -16.35 6.51
C HIS A 13 -8.58 -17.84 6.22
N GLU A 14 -9.30 -18.65 7.00
CA GLU A 14 -9.17 -20.10 7.02
C GLU A 14 -9.19 -20.74 5.61
N SER A 15 -10.17 -20.36 4.78
CA SER A 15 -10.35 -20.88 3.41
C SER A 15 -9.26 -20.48 2.40
N ARG A 16 -8.26 -19.67 2.79
CA ARG A 16 -7.13 -19.23 1.96
C ARG A 16 -5.85 -20.05 2.17
N GLY A 17 -5.99 -21.33 2.50
CA GLY A 17 -4.85 -22.25 2.65
C GLY A 17 -3.89 -22.23 1.48
N ASP A 18 -4.42 -22.20 0.24
CA ASP A 18 -3.62 -22.18 -0.98
C ASP A 18 -2.74 -20.93 -1.11
N PHE A 19 -3.24 -19.77 -0.69
CA PHE A 19 -2.48 -18.52 -0.67
C PHE A 19 -1.37 -18.58 0.37
N ARG A 20 -1.68 -18.97 1.61
CA ARG A 20 -0.67 -19.12 2.67
C ARG A 20 0.42 -20.10 2.24
N HIS A 21 0.06 -21.22 1.62
CA HIS A 21 1.02 -22.18 1.06
C HIS A 21 1.90 -21.57 -0.03
N ALA A 22 1.32 -20.85 -1.00
CA ALA A 22 2.06 -20.18 -2.05
C ALA A 22 3.02 -19.11 -1.50
N LEU A 23 2.61 -18.38 -0.46
CA LEU A 23 3.41 -17.39 0.24
C LEU A 23 4.57 -18.02 1.01
N ARG A 24 4.34 -19.10 1.76
CA ARG A 24 5.40 -19.87 2.45
C ARG A 24 6.44 -20.43 1.49
N LYS A 25 6.00 -20.89 0.31
CA LYS A 25 6.87 -21.37 -0.78
C LYS A 25 7.56 -20.25 -1.56
N SER A 26 7.26 -18.99 -1.27
CA SER A 26 7.86 -17.83 -1.93
C SER A 26 8.57 -16.92 -0.94
N TRP A 27 7.95 -15.80 -0.55
CA TRP A 27 8.64 -14.72 0.15
C TRP A 27 8.44 -14.72 1.67
N VAL A 28 7.51 -15.51 2.21
CA VAL A 28 7.25 -15.62 3.66
C VAL A 28 8.18 -16.65 4.33
N SER A 29 9.24 -17.09 3.65
CA SER A 29 10.23 -17.99 4.24
C SER A 29 10.91 -17.36 5.47
N ARG A 30 11.01 -18.12 6.56
CA ARG A 30 11.55 -17.69 7.87
C ARG A 30 12.97 -17.11 7.82
N THR A 31 13.72 -17.32 6.74
CA THR A 31 15.13 -16.92 6.59
C THR A 31 15.34 -15.66 5.75
N ALA A 32 14.29 -15.07 5.17
CA ALA A 32 14.48 -14.04 4.14
C ALA A 32 15.08 -12.73 4.68
N VAL A 33 14.60 -12.22 5.82
CA VAL A 33 15.03 -10.94 6.39
C VAL A 33 14.86 -10.92 7.93
N PRO A 34 15.94 -11.03 8.73
CA PRO A 34 15.83 -11.11 10.19
C PRO A 34 15.26 -9.86 10.88
N SER A 35 15.34 -8.70 10.22
CA SER A 35 14.89 -7.42 10.79
C SER A 35 13.38 -7.17 10.61
N ILE A 36 12.69 -8.02 9.85
CA ILE A 36 11.23 -7.95 9.65
C ILE A 36 10.63 -9.28 10.11
N VAL A 37 9.83 -9.23 11.16
CA VAL A 37 9.03 -10.40 11.57
C VAL A 37 7.77 -10.45 10.72
N VAL A 38 7.57 -11.56 9.99
CA VAL A 38 6.36 -11.78 9.20
C VAL A 38 5.47 -12.82 9.87
N ARG A 39 4.17 -12.54 10.00
CA ARG A 39 3.16 -13.48 10.52
C ARG A 39 1.90 -13.45 9.69
N PHE A 40 1.28 -14.60 9.48
CA PHE A 40 -0.11 -14.65 9.04
C PHE A 40 -1.02 -14.24 10.20
N VAL A 41 -1.93 -13.32 9.93
CA VAL A 41 -2.92 -12.86 10.91
C VAL A 41 -4.26 -13.49 10.57
N LEU A 42 -4.77 -14.25 11.52
CA LEU A 42 -5.98 -15.06 11.36
C LEU A 42 -6.92 -14.80 12.53
N ARG A 43 -8.21 -14.85 12.29
CA ARG A 43 -9.24 -14.67 13.34
C ARG A 43 -9.43 -16.01 14.04
N GLY A 44 -9.29 -16.05 15.37
CA GLY A 44 -9.23 -17.30 16.13
C GLY A 44 -10.48 -17.65 16.95
N GLY A 45 -11.60 -16.94 16.78
CA GLY A 45 -12.79 -17.09 17.63
C GLY A 45 -13.52 -18.44 17.48
N SER A 46 -13.51 -19.04 16.29
CA SER A 46 -14.25 -20.29 16.00
C SER A 46 -13.55 -21.17 14.94
N THR A 47 -12.22 -21.17 14.92
CA THR A 47 -11.45 -21.87 13.87
C THR A 47 -11.48 -23.40 13.99
N SER A 48 -11.37 -24.10 12.85
CA SER A 48 -11.32 -25.58 12.84
C SER A 48 -10.04 -26.15 13.48
N ALA A 49 -10.10 -27.40 13.94
CA ALA A 49 -8.94 -28.12 14.47
C ALA A 49 -7.80 -28.24 13.44
N SER A 50 -8.13 -28.55 12.18
CA SER A 50 -7.14 -28.62 11.09
C SER A 50 -6.38 -27.30 10.90
N PHE A 51 -7.00 -26.17 11.22
CA PHE A 51 -6.37 -24.88 11.10
C PHE A 51 -5.41 -24.57 12.26
N HIS A 52 -5.75 -25.02 13.47
CA HIS A 52 -4.80 -25.01 14.58
C HIS A 52 -3.60 -25.92 14.33
N ASP A 53 -3.80 -27.08 13.69
CA ASP A 53 -2.72 -27.98 13.29
C ASP A 53 -1.78 -27.31 12.26
N GLU A 54 -2.32 -26.62 11.25
CA GLU A 54 -1.54 -25.81 10.31
C GLU A 54 -0.69 -24.76 11.05
N ALA A 55 -1.33 -23.98 11.93
CA ALA A 55 -0.68 -22.93 12.70
C ALA A 55 0.45 -23.49 13.59
N ALA A 56 0.22 -24.62 14.25
CA ALA A 56 1.21 -25.31 15.08
C ALA A 56 2.38 -25.85 14.25
N ALA A 57 2.09 -26.45 13.09
CA ALA A 57 3.11 -27.01 12.21
C ALA A 57 4.04 -25.93 11.63
N HIS A 58 3.51 -24.75 11.31
CA HIS A 58 4.27 -23.68 10.66
C HIS A 58 4.75 -22.57 11.59
N ALA A 59 4.27 -22.49 12.82
CA ALA A 59 4.58 -21.46 13.84
C ALA A 59 4.78 -20.04 13.28
N ASP A 60 3.98 -19.68 12.28
CA ASP A 60 4.00 -18.42 11.55
C ASP A 60 2.65 -17.69 11.59
N VAL A 61 1.72 -18.20 12.40
CA VAL A 61 0.36 -17.69 12.56
C VAL A 61 0.23 -16.94 13.89
N VAL A 62 -0.49 -15.82 13.84
CA VAL A 62 -1.02 -15.09 15.00
C VAL A 62 -2.54 -15.11 14.92
N PHE A 63 -3.18 -15.59 15.98
CA PHE A 63 -4.62 -15.53 16.12
C PHE A 63 -5.04 -14.24 16.82
N VAL A 64 -5.84 -13.42 16.13
CA VAL A 64 -6.51 -12.26 16.73
C VAL A 64 -7.89 -12.66 17.25
N GLN A 65 -8.31 -12.03 18.35
CA GLN A 65 -9.56 -12.33 19.03
C GLN A 65 -10.76 -11.73 18.28
N ALA A 66 -11.19 -12.42 17.23
CA ALA A 66 -12.38 -12.11 16.44
C ALA A 66 -12.98 -13.39 15.85
N ALA A 67 -14.27 -13.36 15.53
CA ALA A 67 -14.94 -14.46 14.85
C ALA A 67 -14.39 -14.62 13.42
N ASP A 68 -14.15 -15.86 13.01
CA ASP A 68 -13.63 -16.24 11.70
C ASP A 68 -14.66 -16.01 10.58
N ASP A 69 -15.94 -16.02 10.92
CA ASP A 69 -17.07 -15.88 10.00
C ASP A 69 -17.53 -14.44 9.75
N LEU A 70 -16.87 -13.42 10.32
CA LEU A 70 -17.24 -12.02 10.04
C LEU A 70 -17.24 -11.76 8.52
N SER A 71 -18.24 -10.99 8.09
CA SER A 71 -18.48 -10.65 6.69
C SER A 71 -17.27 -10.00 6.02
N ARG A 72 -17.26 -10.00 4.68
CA ARG A 72 -16.26 -9.26 3.90
C ARG A 72 -16.22 -7.76 4.23
N SER A 73 -17.33 -7.19 4.70
CA SER A 73 -17.41 -5.78 5.06
C SER A 73 -16.78 -5.47 6.42
N ARG A 74 -16.72 -6.43 7.33
CA ARG A 74 -16.22 -6.25 8.71
C ARG A 74 -14.87 -6.90 8.95
N GLY A 75 -14.70 -8.13 8.45
CA GLY A 75 -13.55 -8.98 8.72
C GLY A 75 -12.20 -8.30 8.48
N PRO A 76 -11.96 -7.66 7.32
CA PRO A 76 -10.69 -6.99 7.05
C PRO A 76 -10.35 -5.88 8.04
N LEU A 77 -11.30 -4.97 8.32
CA LEU A 77 -11.11 -3.86 9.25
C LEU A 77 -10.85 -4.35 10.67
N VAL A 78 -11.67 -5.30 11.16
CA VAL A 78 -11.50 -5.88 12.51
C VAL A 78 -10.15 -6.60 12.63
N SER A 79 -9.79 -7.43 11.65
CA SER A 79 -8.48 -8.12 11.63
C SER A 79 -7.32 -7.13 11.63
N HIS A 80 -7.43 -6.04 10.84
CA HIS A 80 -6.39 -5.04 10.76
C HIS A 80 -6.17 -4.33 12.10
N LEU A 81 -7.24 -3.85 12.75
CA LEU A 81 -7.15 -3.14 14.02
C LEU A 81 -6.63 -4.04 15.16
N LEU A 82 -7.09 -5.29 15.20
CA LEU A 82 -6.59 -6.26 16.18
C LEU A 82 -5.13 -6.64 15.91
N TRP A 83 -4.72 -6.72 14.64
CA TRP A 83 -3.31 -6.90 14.29
C TRP A 83 -2.46 -5.75 14.79
N LEU A 84 -2.85 -4.49 14.55
CA LEU A 84 -2.11 -3.33 15.00
C LEU A 84 -1.87 -3.36 16.52
N ARG A 85 -2.92 -3.66 17.30
CA ARG A 85 -2.83 -3.83 18.77
C ARG A 85 -1.90 -4.98 19.16
N CYS A 86 -2.09 -6.14 18.55
CA CYS A 86 -1.29 -7.33 18.83
C CYS A 86 0.19 -7.09 18.53
N ALA A 87 0.49 -6.44 17.40
CA ALA A 87 1.85 -6.21 16.95
C ALA A 87 2.62 -5.27 17.88
N LEU A 88 1.98 -4.20 18.37
CA LEU A 88 2.57 -3.32 19.37
C LEU A 88 2.89 -4.05 20.68
N HIS A 89 2.04 -5.00 21.09
CA HIS A 89 2.25 -5.77 22.31
C HIS A 89 3.34 -6.84 22.14
N ALA A 90 3.31 -7.58 21.04
CA ALA A 90 4.23 -8.70 20.80
C ALA A 90 5.62 -8.27 20.32
N TRP A 91 5.72 -7.12 19.63
CA TRP A 91 6.97 -6.56 19.13
C TRP A 91 7.09 -5.06 19.48
N PRO A 92 7.17 -4.70 20.77
CA PRO A 92 7.16 -3.32 21.22
C PRO A 92 8.37 -2.50 20.72
N ASN A 93 9.45 -3.18 20.36
CA ASN A 93 10.67 -2.56 19.84
C ASN A 93 10.71 -2.47 18.30
N ALA A 94 9.63 -2.83 17.60
CA ALA A 94 9.55 -2.64 16.15
C ALA A 94 9.51 -1.14 15.82
N ALA A 95 10.32 -0.68 14.88
CA ALA A 95 10.25 0.72 14.42
C ALA A 95 8.98 1.01 13.61
N ALA A 96 8.47 0.00 12.90
CA ALA A 96 7.24 0.09 12.12
C ALA A 96 6.36 -1.17 12.23
N ILE A 97 5.05 -0.99 12.10
CA ILE A 97 4.08 -2.07 11.98
C ILE A 97 3.51 -2.03 10.56
N GLY A 98 3.49 -3.18 9.89
CA GLY A 98 3.03 -3.32 8.52
C GLY A 98 1.85 -4.26 8.37
N LYS A 99 1.14 -4.11 7.25
CA LYS A 99 0.09 -5.01 6.79
C LYS A 99 0.33 -5.38 5.33
N ALA A 100 0.09 -6.64 5.00
CA ALA A 100 -0.01 -7.13 3.62
C ALA A 100 -1.29 -7.94 3.43
N ASP A 101 -1.73 -8.05 2.18
CA ASP A 101 -2.76 -9.01 1.78
C ASP A 101 -2.15 -10.38 1.48
N ASP A 102 -2.90 -11.47 1.70
CA ASP A 102 -2.45 -12.84 1.43
C ASP A 102 -2.31 -13.19 -0.06
N ASP A 103 -2.66 -12.25 -0.93
CA ASP A 103 -2.61 -12.38 -2.39
C ASP A 103 -1.56 -11.44 -3.02
N THR A 104 -0.58 -11.04 -2.20
CA THR A 104 0.53 -10.17 -2.56
C THR A 104 1.85 -10.93 -2.56
N TRP A 105 2.66 -10.72 -3.60
CA TRP A 105 4.07 -11.11 -3.63
C TRP A 105 4.95 -9.92 -3.22
N VAL A 106 5.95 -10.16 -2.38
CA VAL A 106 6.85 -9.12 -1.86
C VAL A 106 8.32 -9.49 -2.05
N ASN A 107 9.11 -8.58 -2.61
CA ASN A 107 10.56 -8.62 -2.51
C ASN A 107 10.98 -8.15 -1.11
N LEU A 108 10.92 -9.03 -0.12
CA LEU A 108 11.12 -8.66 1.27
C LEU A 108 12.48 -7.98 1.55
N PRO A 109 13.62 -8.45 1.00
CA PRO A 109 14.90 -7.74 1.14
C PRO A 109 14.88 -6.32 0.54
N GLY A 110 14.26 -6.15 -0.63
CA GLY A 110 14.12 -4.83 -1.25
C GLY A 110 13.23 -3.89 -0.45
N VAL A 111 12.14 -4.39 0.12
CA VAL A 111 11.26 -3.65 1.05
C VAL A 111 12.00 -3.27 2.32
N GLU A 112 12.79 -4.18 2.91
CA GLU A 112 13.61 -3.89 4.08
C GLU A 112 14.57 -2.73 3.82
N ALA A 113 15.34 -2.80 2.74
CA ALA A 113 16.31 -1.77 2.37
C ALA A 113 15.60 -0.42 2.15
N HIS A 114 14.47 -0.42 1.44
CA HIS A 114 13.71 0.78 1.17
C HIS A 114 13.09 1.37 2.43
N LEU A 115 12.49 0.57 3.31
CA LEU A 115 11.88 1.02 4.56
C LEU A 115 12.94 1.58 5.52
N ARG A 116 14.07 0.87 5.70
CA ARG A 116 15.19 1.30 6.54
C ARG A 116 15.77 2.62 6.07
N ALA A 117 16.05 2.75 4.77
CA ALA A 117 16.54 3.99 4.19
C ALA A 117 15.54 5.14 4.36
N SER A 118 14.24 4.84 4.28
CA SER A 118 13.17 5.85 4.41
C SER A 118 13.07 6.38 5.83
N LEU A 119 13.09 5.49 6.83
CA LEU A 119 13.15 5.86 8.24
C LEU A 119 14.39 6.71 8.54
N ALA A 120 15.56 6.28 8.07
CA ALA A 120 16.81 7.01 8.30
C ALA A 120 16.77 8.41 7.65
N ALA A 121 16.28 8.53 6.42
CA ALA A 121 16.21 9.80 5.70
C ALA A 121 15.19 10.77 6.30
N VAL A 122 14.05 10.29 6.79
CA VAL A 122 13.08 11.12 7.52
C VAL A 122 13.65 11.54 8.88
N GLN A 123 14.26 10.62 9.62
CA GLN A 123 14.88 10.92 10.92
C GLN A 123 15.97 12.00 10.80
N ALA A 124 16.78 11.96 9.74
CA ALA A 124 17.84 12.95 9.50
C ALA A 124 17.30 14.37 9.24
N GLN A 125 16.02 14.53 8.92
CA GLN A 125 15.37 15.84 8.72
C GLN A 125 14.73 16.38 10.00
N LEU A 126 14.71 15.60 11.08
CA LEU A 126 14.07 15.95 12.35
C LEU A 126 15.10 16.44 13.38
N ALA A 127 14.60 17.14 14.40
CA ALA A 127 15.40 17.42 15.59
C ALA A 127 15.83 16.10 16.27
N PRO A 128 17.00 16.03 16.93
CA PRO A 128 17.52 14.80 17.53
C PRO A 128 16.58 14.10 18.53
N SER A 129 15.69 14.85 19.19
CA SER A 129 14.72 14.33 20.16
C SER A 129 13.38 13.88 19.54
N ALA A 130 13.15 14.16 18.25
CA ALA A 130 11.91 13.80 17.57
C ALA A 130 12.03 12.44 16.87
N SER A 131 10.95 11.66 16.86
CA SER A 131 10.91 10.35 16.19
C SER A 131 10.31 10.45 14.78
N ALA A 132 10.93 9.76 13.83
CA ALA A 132 10.46 9.68 12.45
C ALA A 132 9.06 9.07 12.34
N SER A 133 8.08 9.92 11.98
CA SER A 133 6.70 9.55 11.68
C SER A 133 6.56 9.24 10.20
N ILE A 134 6.50 7.96 9.82
CA ILE A 134 6.32 7.57 8.43
C ILE A 134 5.04 6.75 8.24
N TYR A 135 4.34 7.05 7.15
CA TYR A 135 3.36 6.17 6.54
C TYR A 135 3.92 5.79 5.17
N TRP A 136 4.19 4.51 4.95
CA TRP A 136 4.95 4.01 3.81
C TRP A 136 4.09 3.06 2.99
N GLY A 137 4.08 3.23 1.67
CA GLY A 137 3.33 2.36 0.76
C GLY A 137 3.02 3.04 -0.56
N VAL A 138 2.06 2.49 -1.30
CA VAL A 138 1.55 3.10 -2.54
C VAL A 138 0.33 3.93 -2.20
N PHE A 139 0.31 5.22 -2.55
CA PHE A 139 -0.76 6.12 -2.14
C PHE A 139 -1.84 6.32 -3.20
N GLU A 140 -3.08 6.41 -2.73
CA GLU A 140 -4.25 6.93 -3.45
C GLU A 140 -4.96 7.96 -2.55
N SER A 141 -6.09 8.53 -3.00
CA SER A 141 -6.84 9.53 -2.23
C SER A 141 -8.33 9.24 -2.23
N PHE A 142 -8.97 9.37 -1.07
CA PHE A 142 -10.42 9.23 -0.91
C PHE A 142 -10.98 10.35 -0.03
N HIS A 143 -12.29 10.50 -0.09
CA HIS A 143 -13.06 11.12 0.98
C HIS A 143 -13.65 10.04 1.90
N TRP A 144 -14.06 10.42 3.09
CA TRP A 144 -14.76 9.58 4.05
C TRP A 144 -16.09 10.23 4.39
N ASP A 145 -17.19 9.52 4.18
CA ASP A 145 -18.51 9.96 4.60
C ASP A 145 -18.75 9.48 6.03
N THR A 146 -18.76 10.40 6.98
CA THR A 146 -18.95 10.11 8.41
C THR A 146 -20.39 9.77 8.76
N ALA A 147 -21.36 9.99 7.87
CA ALA A 147 -22.75 9.64 8.13
C ALA A 147 -23.06 8.19 7.73
N VAL A 148 -22.39 7.66 6.70
CA VAL A 148 -22.53 6.25 6.29
C VAL A 148 -21.30 5.39 6.63
N HIS A 149 -20.25 6.00 7.16
CA HIS A 149 -18.97 5.37 7.52
C HIS A 149 -18.35 4.59 6.35
N ARG A 150 -18.18 5.27 5.22
CA ARG A 150 -17.67 4.67 3.98
C ARG A 150 -16.74 5.59 3.20
N PRO A 151 -15.83 5.00 2.41
CA PRO A 151 -15.06 5.75 1.43
C PRO A 151 -15.98 6.31 0.33
N LEU A 152 -15.66 7.52 -0.09
CA LEU A 152 -16.24 8.22 -1.22
C LEU A 152 -15.14 8.45 -2.26
N GLU A 153 -15.32 7.87 -3.45
CA GLU A 153 -14.32 7.94 -4.52
C GLU A 153 -13.98 9.40 -4.86
N PHE A 154 -12.69 9.72 -4.83
CA PHE A 154 -12.18 10.94 -5.42
C PHE A 154 -11.90 10.66 -6.89
N GLY A 155 -12.63 11.33 -7.79
CA GLY A 155 -12.63 11.01 -9.21
C GLY A 155 -11.22 10.89 -9.82
N GLY A 156 -10.88 9.67 -10.26
CA GLY A 156 -9.73 9.40 -11.14
C GLY A 156 -8.49 8.83 -10.44
N ALA A 157 -8.11 7.61 -10.84
CA ALA A 157 -6.78 7.07 -10.58
C ALA A 157 -5.73 7.97 -11.28
N GLY A 158 -4.91 8.68 -10.51
CA GLY A 158 -3.71 9.36 -11.02
C GLY A 158 -3.55 10.82 -10.63
N ASP A 159 -4.59 11.51 -10.18
CA ASP A 159 -4.49 12.94 -9.90
C ASP A 159 -4.25 13.23 -8.41
N PHE A 160 -2.96 13.22 -8.04
CA PHE A 160 -2.44 13.87 -6.84
C PHE A 160 -2.57 15.40 -6.90
N PHE A 161 -3.41 15.99 -7.75
CA PHE A 161 -3.41 17.43 -8.03
C PHE A 161 -4.82 18.03 -8.03
N SER A 162 -5.29 18.45 -6.85
CA SER A 162 -5.59 19.86 -6.55
C SER A 162 -6.37 19.98 -5.23
N VAL A 163 -5.73 20.65 -4.28
CA VAL A 163 -6.19 21.02 -2.92
C VAL A 163 -7.34 22.04 -2.94
N ARG A 164 -8.00 22.30 -4.07
CA ARG A 164 -8.92 23.45 -4.15
C ARG A 164 -10.29 23.24 -3.53
N ASP A 165 -10.68 22.00 -3.22
CA ASP A 165 -12.09 21.66 -3.04
C ASP A 165 -12.47 20.94 -1.73
N CYS A 166 -11.82 21.24 -0.59
CA CYS A 166 -12.55 21.07 0.69
C CYS A 166 -13.88 21.87 0.65
N ARG A 167 -13.93 22.97 -0.15
CA ARG A 167 -15.08 23.87 -0.32
C ARG A 167 -15.94 23.68 -1.58
N ARG A 168 -15.43 23.32 -2.78
CA ARG A 168 -16.31 23.22 -3.98
C ARG A 168 -16.87 21.83 -4.31
N SER A 169 -16.30 20.71 -3.85
CA SER A 169 -16.88 19.39 -4.16
C SER A 169 -18.26 19.19 -3.50
N LEU A 170 -18.47 19.81 -2.32
CA LEU A 170 -19.77 19.89 -1.66
C LEU A 170 -20.63 21.06 -2.16
N GLY A 171 -20.03 22.03 -2.87
CA GLY A 171 -20.63 23.30 -3.24
C GLY A 171 -21.50 23.28 -4.50
N SER A 172 -21.37 22.32 -5.41
CA SER A 172 -22.18 22.29 -6.63
C SER A 172 -23.47 21.47 -6.52
N SER A 173 -23.56 20.53 -5.56
CA SER A 173 -24.79 19.75 -5.33
C SER A 173 -25.54 20.09 -4.02
N ARG A 174 -24.92 20.78 -3.05
CA ARG A 174 -25.61 21.22 -1.81
C ARG A 174 -25.92 22.72 -1.72
N ARG A 175 -25.40 23.58 -2.61
CA ARG A 175 -25.66 25.04 -2.55
C ARG A 175 -27.09 25.49 -2.91
N ARG A 176 -28.03 24.59 -3.20
CA ARG A 176 -29.44 25.01 -3.33
C ARG A 176 -30.21 25.09 -2.02
N GLN A 177 -29.65 24.68 -0.87
CA GLN A 177 -30.35 24.76 0.43
C GLN A 177 -29.42 24.94 1.64
N ALA A 178 -28.54 25.94 1.64
CA ALA A 178 -27.97 26.44 2.89
C ALA A 178 -28.02 27.97 2.87
N PRO A 179 -28.83 28.62 3.73
CA PRO A 179 -28.83 30.07 3.84
C PRO A 179 -27.47 30.53 4.35
N GLU A 180 -26.97 31.63 3.80
CA GLU A 180 -25.76 32.30 4.27
C GLU A 180 -25.92 32.66 5.77
N GLY A 181 -25.03 32.16 6.63
CA GLY A 181 -25.01 32.54 8.04
C GLY A 181 -24.60 31.49 9.08
N LEU A 182 -24.31 30.23 8.74
CA LEU A 182 -24.01 29.19 9.74
C LEU A 182 -22.54 28.76 9.78
N TRP A 183 -21.71 29.62 10.38
CA TRP A 183 -20.47 29.23 11.06
C TRP A 183 -20.31 30.07 12.33
N THR A 184 -21.37 30.16 13.13
CA THR A 184 -21.32 30.70 14.50
C THR A 184 -22.11 29.76 15.40
N ASP A 185 -21.38 29.22 16.38
CA ASP A 185 -21.82 28.70 17.67
C ASP A 185 -22.95 27.63 17.76
N ALA A 186 -22.56 26.55 18.45
CA ALA A 186 -23.33 25.69 19.32
C ALA A 186 -24.31 24.63 18.77
N ASP A 187 -24.98 24.75 17.60
CA ASP A 187 -26.04 23.76 17.27
C ASP A 187 -26.18 23.32 15.79
N ALA A 188 -25.12 23.38 14.98
CA ALA A 188 -25.17 22.95 13.58
C ALA A 188 -24.29 21.72 13.29
N ALA A 189 -24.93 20.64 12.87
CA ALA A 189 -24.35 19.34 12.54
C ALA A 189 -23.05 19.41 11.71
N VAL A 190 -22.04 18.74 12.26
CA VAL A 190 -20.68 18.45 11.78
C VAL A 190 -20.61 18.12 10.28
N PRO A 191 -19.52 18.47 9.56
CA PRO A 191 -19.32 18.08 8.16
C PRO A 191 -19.47 16.57 7.94
N LEU A 192 -20.46 16.19 7.13
CA LEU A 192 -20.77 14.79 6.75
C LEU A 192 -19.67 14.09 5.94
N VAL A 193 -18.69 14.82 5.42
CA VAL A 193 -17.65 14.26 4.54
C VAL A 193 -16.30 14.88 4.88
N ILE A 194 -15.29 14.03 5.08
CA ILE A 194 -13.92 14.41 5.42
C ILE A 194 -13.01 14.00 4.26
N GLY A 195 -12.20 14.94 3.76
CA GLY A 195 -11.19 14.67 2.73
C GLY A 195 -11.19 15.71 1.60
N PRO A 196 -10.33 15.52 0.58
CA PRO A 196 -9.58 14.30 0.34
C PRO A 196 -8.46 14.10 1.36
N PHE A 197 -8.20 12.85 1.74
CA PHE A 197 -7.01 12.44 2.46
C PHE A 197 -6.35 11.30 1.68
N HIS A 198 -5.07 11.10 1.96
CA HIS A 198 -4.31 10.03 1.35
C HIS A 198 -4.32 8.79 2.23
N PHE A 199 -4.28 7.63 1.58
CA PHE A 199 -4.16 6.34 2.21
C PHE A 199 -3.22 5.46 1.40
N THR A 200 -2.59 4.47 2.03
CA THR A 200 -1.81 3.47 1.30
C THR A 200 -2.72 2.35 0.84
N LYS A 201 -2.55 1.85 -0.38
CA LYS A 201 -3.31 0.70 -0.90
C LYS A 201 -3.06 -0.58 -0.10
N GLY A 202 -4.09 -1.42 -0.03
CA GLY A 202 -4.15 -2.67 0.73
C GLY A 202 -3.01 -3.68 0.57
N PRO A 203 -2.39 -3.88 -0.62
CA PRO A 203 -1.45 -4.98 -0.81
C PRO A 203 -0.24 -5.00 0.12
N LEU A 204 0.35 -3.83 0.41
CA LEU A 204 1.43 -3.70 1.40
C LEU A 204 1.59 -2.25 1.85
N PHE A 205 1.65 -2.05 3.17
CA PHE A 205 2.08 -0.78 3.75
C PHE A 205 2.72 -0.96 5.13
N PHE A 206 3.41 0.09 5.60
CA PHE A 206 3.98 0.20 6.94
C PHE A 206 3.66 1.56 7.57
N MET A 207 3.46 1.57 8.88
CA MET A 207 3.32 2.78 9.70
C MET A 207 4.37 2.74 10.81
N SER A 208 5.00 3.87 11.15
CA SER A 208 5.83 3.94 12.36
C SER A 208 5.01 3.52 13.58
N SER A 209 5.61 2.78 14.51
CA SER A 209 4.88 2.20 15.64
C SER A 209 4.19 3.25 16.52
N HIS A 210 4.79 4.43 16.71
CA HIS A 210 4.14 5.50 17.46
C HIS A 210 2.91 6.10 16.76
N LEU A 211 2.83 6.06 15.42
CA LEU A 211 1.61 6.46 14.70
C LEU A 211 0.49 5.46 14.96
N VAL A 212 0.84 4.17 15.06
CA VAL A 212 -0.12 3.13 15.42
C VAL A 212 -0.63 3.33 16.84
N VAL A 213 0.24 3.68 17.79
CA VAL A 213 -0.16 4.06 19.16
C VAL A 213 -1.12 5.26 19.12
N GLN A 214 -0.78 6.33 18.40
CA GLN A 214 -1.65 7.52 18.27
C GLN A 214 -3.03 7.17 17.68
N LEU A 215 -3.08 6.29 16.69
CA LEU A 215 -4.33 5.86 16.08
C LEU A 215 -5.19 5.08 17.08
N LEU A 216 -4.59 4.17 17.84
CA LEU A 216 -5.30 3.28 18.75
C LEU A 216 -5.71 3.93 20.08
N ASP A 217 -4.98 4.96 20.53
CA ASP A 217 -5.24 5.69 21.79
C ASP A 217 -6.22 6.86 21.62
N ASP A 218 -6.52 7.28 20.38
CA ASP A 218 -7.45 8.38 20.11
C ASP A 218 -8.92 7.94 20.34
N ALA A 219 -9.52 8.46 21.41
CA ALA A 219 -10.89 8.12 21.80
C ALA A 219 -11.94 8.52 20.75
N ALA A 220 -11.70 9.57 19.95
CA ALA A 220 -12.62 9.95 18.87
C ALA A 220 -12.54 8.97 17.70
N LEU A 221 -11.33 8.51 17.36
CA LEU A 221 -11.14 7.45 16.37
C LEU A 221 -11.67 6.10 16.83
N GLN A 222 -11.59 5.78 18.12
CA GLN A 222 -12.22 4.57 18.64
C GLN A 222 -13.74 4.59 18.43
N ARG A 223 -14.40 5.73 18.71
CA ARG A 223 -15.84 5.87 18.44
C ARG A 223 -16.17 5.73 16.95
N GLU A 224 -15.38 6.34 16.08
CA GLU A 224 -15.57 6.24 14.63
C GLU A 224 -15.30 4.83 14.10
N THR A 225 -14.35 4.12 14.71
CA THR A 225 -14.07 2.69 14.45
C THR A 225 -15.29 1.84 14.79
N ASP A 226 -15.83 2.00 15.99
CA ASP A 226 -17.00 1.23 16.45
C ASP A 226 -18.21 1.51 15.56
N ALA A 227 -18.45 2.78 15.21
CA ALA A 227 -19.51 3.19 14.29
C ALA A 227 -19.32 2.60 12.88
N THR A 228 -18.08 2.58 12.37
CA THR A 228 -17.76 2.00 11.06
C THR A 228 -18.02 0.50 11.04
N ILE A 229 -17.60 -0.23 12.07
CA ILE A 229 -17.83 -1.67 12.20
C ILE A 229 -19.33 -1.97 12.32
N ALA A 230 -20.08 -1.18 13.09
CA ALA A 230 -21.52 -1.34 13.24
C ALA A 230 -22.27 -1.07 11.92
N ALA A 231 -21.84 -0.08 11.15
CA ALA A 231 -22.43 0.27 9.87
C ALA A 231 -21.97 -0.63 8.71
N ALA A 232 -20.94 -1.47 8.89
CA ALA A 232 -20.28 -2.24 7.82
C ALA A 232 -21.20 -3.17 7.03
N ASP A 233 -22.16 -3.82 7.68
CA ASP A 233 -23.10 -4.75 7.04
C ASP A 233 -24.42 -4.08 6.60
N VAL A 234 -24.60 -2.80 6.91
CA VAL A 234 -25.80 -2.06 6.51
C VAL A 234 -25.78 -1.85 5.01
N GLN A 235 -26.77 -2.43 4.33
CA GLN A 235 -26.93 -2.25 2.89
C GLN A 235 -27.32 -0.80 2.58
N LEU A 236 -26.45 -0.09 1.87
CA LEU A 236 -26.72 1.27 1.42
C LEU A 236 -27.66 1.25 0.21
N VAL A 237 -28.96 1.40 0.45
CA VAL A 237 -29.95 1.63 -0.61
C VAL A 237 -29.85 3.09 -1.04
N THR A 238 -28.87 3.42 -1.86
CA THR A 238 -28.74 4.78 -2.40
C THR A 238 -29.07 4.78 -3.89
N LYS A 239 -29.84 5.79 -4.33
CA LYS A 239 -30.04 6.08 -5.77
C LYS A 239 -28.77 6.65 -6.44
N LYS A 240 -27.65 6.75 -5.70
CA LYS A 240 -26.40 7.36 -6.15
C LYS A 240 -25.45 6.27 -6.60
N ALA A 241 -25.04 6.32 -7.86
CA ALA A 241 -24.10 5.36 -8.46
C ALA A 241 -22.78 5.20 -7.68
N HIS A 242 -22.37 6.22 -6.91
CA HIS A 242 -21.07 6.27 -6.21
C HIS A 242 -20.93 5.38 -4.96
N TYR A 243 -22.03 4.86 -4.38
CA TYR A 243 -21.94 4.03 -3.16
C TYR A 243 -22.21 2.54 -3.40
N ASN A 244 -22.70 2.15 -4.58
CA ASN A 244 -23.07 0.76 -4.85
C ASN A 244 -21.86 -0.16 -4.72
N GLY A 245 -21.73 -0.82 -3.56
CA GLY A 245 -20.68 -1.80 -3.27
C GLY A 245 -19.42 -1.25 -2.59
N THR A 246 -19.40 0.01 -2.13
CA THR A 246 -18.28 0.53 -1.33
C THR A 246 -18.29 -0.09 0.07
N LEU A 247 -17.25 -0.85 0.38
CA LEU A 247 -17.02 -1.42 1.72
C LEU A 247 -16.20 -0.43 2.55
N PRO A 248 -16.23 -0.51 3.89
CA PRO A 248 -15.32 0.28 4.72
C PRO A 248 -13.93 -0.35 4.65
N TRP A 249 -13.24 -0.15 3.52
CA TRP A 249 -11.93 -0.73 3.27
C TRP A 249 -10.96 -0.28 4.35
N GLU A 250 -10.25 -1.24 4.95
CA GLU A 250 -9.42 -1.02 6.12
C GLU A 250 -8.22 -0.11 5.83
N ASP A 251 -7.71 -0.17 4.60
CA ASP A 251 -6.61 0.65 4.12
C ASP A 251 -7.05 2.12 3.96
N VAL A 252 -8.23 2.38 3.40
CA VAL A 252 -8.81 3.74 3.36
C VAL A 252 -9.13 4.24 4.76
N PHE A 253 -9.71 3.40 5.62
CA PHE A 253 -9.98 3.76 7.01
C PHE A 253 -8.70 4.10 7.78
N SER A 254 -7.57 3.45 7.47
CA SER A 254 -6.27 3.76 8.06
C SER A 254 -5.78 5.15 7.64
N GLY A 255 -5.89 5.50 6.35
CA GLY A 255 -5.57 6.85 5.88
C GLY A 255 -6.49 7.91 6.45
N PHE A 256 -7.79 7.62 6.55
CA PHE A 256 -8.75 8.48 7.23
C PHE A 256 -8.36 8.70 8.70
N SER A 257 -8.08 7.63 9.42
CA SER A 257 -7.72 7.67 10.84
C SER A 257 -6.45 8.48 11.06
N LEU A 258 -5.42 8.25 10.24
CA LEU A 258 -4.19 9.04 10.27
C LEU A 258 -4.41 10.51 9.95
N SER A 259 -5.41 10.85 9.13
CA SER A 259 -5.84 12.23 8.84
C SER A 259 -6.51 12.95 10.01
N GLN A 260 -6.91 12.20 11.04
CA GLN A 260 -7.49 12.74 12.27
C GLN A 260 -6.49 12.72 13.42
N ALA A 261 -5.80 11.58 13.64
CA ALA A 261 -4.90 11.36 14.78
C ALA A 261 -3.64 12.23 14.72
N GLY A 262 -3.09 12.50 13.53
CA GLY A 262 -1.82 13.21 13.40
C GLY A 262 -1.92 14.74 13.51
N ARG A 263 -2.92 15.28 14.20
CA ARG A 263 -3.05 16.74 14.41
C ARG A 263 -1.82 17.25 15.17
N GLY A 264 -1.03 18.09 14.50
CA GLY A 264 0.17 18.72 15.08
C GLY A 264 1.48 17.95 14.93
N SER A 265 1.47 16.73 14.38
CA SER A 265 2.70 15.99 14.05
C SER A 265 3.09 16.15 12.58
N SER A 266 4.40 16.19 12.30
CA SER A 266 4.92 16.16 10.93
C SER A 266 4.98 14.71 10.47
N LEU A 267 3.98 14.28 9.69
CA LEU A 267 3.91 12.95 9.08
C LEU A 267 4.56 12.95 7.70
N ALA A 268 5.51 12.05 7.48
CA ALA A 268 6.11 11.78 6.17
C ALA A 268 5.39 10.61 5.49
N MET A 269 4.70 10.88 4.39
CA MET A 269 4.14 9.88 3.51
C MET A 269 5.19 9.44 2.50
N VAL A 270 5.82 8.30 2.72
CA VAL A 270 6.88 7.81 1.84
C VAL A 270 6.27 6.90 0.77
N SER A 271 6.14 7.42 -0.44
CA SER A 271 5.53 6.67 -1.55
C SER A 271 6.52 5.68 -2.15
N LEU A 272 6.05 4.45 -2.33
CA LEU A 272 6.63 3.53 -3.30
C LEU A 272 6.45 4.09 -4.70
N SER A 273 7.51 4.10 -5.50
CA SER A 273 7.41 4.53 -6.89
C SER A 273 6.61 3.52 -7.70
N CYS A 274 6.04 4.00 -8.81
CA CYS A 274 5.34 3.17 -9.77
C CYS A 274 6.21 2.09 -10.44
N ASP A 275 7.53 2.24 -10.37
CA ASP A 275 8.49 1.25 -10.87
C ASP A 275 8.70 0.11 -9.85
N ALA A 276 8.38 0.35 -8.59
CA ALA A 276 8.49 -0.59 -7.47
C ALA A 276 7.19 -1.35 -7.18
N TYR A 277 6.09 -1.02 -7.86
CA TYR A 277 4.76 -1.58 -7.59
C TYR A 277 4.09 -2.09 -8.87
N SER A 278 3.39 -3.22 -8.76
CA SER A 278 2.56 -3.74 -9.84
C SER A 278 1.22 -4.26 -9.32
N ASP A 279 0.14 -3.75 -9.90
CA ASP A 279 -1.24 -4.05 -9.50
C ASP A 279 -2.14 -4.02 -10.75
N GLN A 280 -2.15 -5.13 -11.47
CA GLN A 280 -2.86 -5.25 -12.74
C GLN A 280 -3.61 -6.60 -12.82
N TRP A 281 -4.65 -6.66 -13.66
CA TRP A 281 -5.41 -7.89 -13.91
C TRP A 281 -4.60 -8.99 -14.61
N GLY A 282 -3.57 -8.61 -15.39
CA GLY A 282 -2.62 -9.55 -15.98
C GLY A 282 -1.42 -9.83 -15.07
N LEU A 283 -0.57 -10.77 -15.47
CA LEU A 283 0.66 -11.12 -14.75
C LEU A 283 1.82 -10.22 -15.19
N PHE A 284 1.76 -8.97 -14.76
CA PHE A 284 2.72 -7.94 -15.13
C PHE A 284 3.72 -7.68 -13.99
N THR A 285 5.01 -7.65 -14.28
CA THR A 285 6.05 -7.33 -13.29
C THR A 285 7.32 -6.77 -13.95
N ALA A 286 8.17 -6.08 -13.20
CA ALA A 286 9.48 -5.61 -13.65
C ALA A 286 10.59 -6.10 -12.69
N PRO A 287 11.86 -6.16 -13.12
CA PRO A 287 12.99 -6.50 -12.24
C PRO A 287 13.07 -5.66 -10.96
N SER A 288 12.60 -4.42 -11.04
CA SER A 288 12.53 -3.45 -9.93
C SER A 288 11.34 -3.61 -8.99
N THR A 289 10.37 -4.48 -9.30
CA THR A 289 9.13 -4.58 -8.51
C THR A 289 9.43 -5.07 -7.10
N LEU A 290 9.06 -4.26 -6.10
CA LEU A 290 9.12 -4.60 -4.69
C LEU A 290 7.82 -5.26 -4.20
N VAL A 291 6.69 -4.84 -4.76
CA VAL A 291 5.36 -5.32 -4.35
C VAL A 291 4.53 -5.62 -5.60
N TRP A 292 4.01 -6.84 -5.68
CA TRP A 292 3.13 -7.29 -6.76
C TRP A 292 1.83 -7.84 -6.19
N HIS A 293 0.69 -7.38 -6.70
CA HIS A 293 -0.64 -7.78 -6.21
C HIS A 293 -1.45 -8.51 -7.30
N THR A 294 -2.04 -9.66 -6.94
CA THR A 294 -2.86 -10.47 -7.87
C THR A 294 -4.34 -10.07 -7.84
N ARG A 295 -4.74 -9.13 -8.70
CA ARG A 295 -6.16 -8.75 -8.82
C ARG A 295 -7.08 -9.91 -9.22
N SER A 296 -6.55 -10.92 -9.92
CA SER A 296 -7.31 -12.11 -10.30
C SER A 296 -7.59 -13.06 -9.14
N LYS A 297 -7.02 -12.81 -7.95
CA LYS A 297 -7.17 -13.67 -6.76
C LYS A 297 -6.81 -15.13 -7.07
N ALA A 298 -5.69 -15.32 -7.77
CA ALA A 298 -5.16 -16.61 -8.19
C ALA A 298 -3.81 -16.89 -7.50
N ALA A 299 -3.77 -17.85 -6.57
CA ALA A 299 -2.62 -18.11 -5.70
C ALA A 299 -1.39 -18.63 -6.47
N GLU A 300 -1.60 -19.43 -7.51
CA GLU A 300 -0.54 -19.99 -8.35
C GLU A 300 0.32 -18.92 -9.03
N ARG A 301 -0.25 -17.72 -9.27
CA ARG A 301 0.48 -16.60 -9.86
C ARG A 301 1.59 -16.06 -8.95
N ILE A 302 1.46 -16.21 -7.63
CA ILE A 302 2.52 -15.83 -6.68
C ILE A 302 3.78 -16.67 -6.93
N GLY A 303 3.61 -17.98 -7.17
CA GLY A 303 4.72 -18.87 -7.50
C GLY A 303 5.42 -18.48 -8.79
N ILE A 304 4.66 -18.17 -9.85
CA ILE A 304 5.21 -17.75 -11.14
C ILE A 304 6.01 -16.45 -11.02
N VAL A 305 5.48 -15.46 -10.30
CA VAL A 305 6.19 -14.19 -10.06
C VAL A 305 7.46 -14.44 -9.26
N HIS A 306 7.38 -15.26 -8.21
CA HIS A 306 8.55 -15.56 -7.37
C HIS A 306 9.67 -16.23 -8.16
N GLU A 307 9.37 -17.28 -8.93
CA GLU A 307 10.36 -17.99 -9.76
C GLU A 307 11.03 -17.03 -10.76
N TRP A 308 10.24 -16.17 -11.41
CA TRP A 308 10.78 -15.18 -12.33
C TRP A 308 11.72 -14.19 -11.61
N MET A 309 11.34 -13.74 -10.41
CA MET A 309 12.11 -12.80 -9.60
C MET A 309 13.44 -13.36 -9.11
N GLN A 310 13.51 -14.65 -8.78
CA GLN A 310 14.76 -15.28 -8.32
C GLN A 310 15.93 -15.08 -9.29
N THR A 311 15.67 -14.93 -10.58
CA THR A 311 16.71 -14.78 -11.62
C THR A 311 16.80 -13.38 -12.22
N ARG A 312 15.84 -12.50 -11.91
CA ARG A 312 15.71 -11.20 -12.58
C ARG A 312 15.69 -10.01 -11.63
N GLN A 313 15.45 -10.21 -10.34
CA GLN A 313 15.33 -9.12 -9.39
C GLN A 313 16.60 -8.24 -9.37
N CYS A 314 16.41 -6.94 -9.18
CA CYS A 314 17.49 -6.01 -8.97
C CYS A 314 17.16 -5.03 -7.85
N SER A 315 18.20 -4.49 -7.22
CA SER A 315 18.07 -3.47 -6.19
C SER A 315 17.75 -2.12 -6.85
N LEU A 316 16.66 -1.49 -6.43
CA LEU A 316 16.34 -0.14 -6.83
C LEU A 316 17.38 0.83 -6.22
N PRO A 317 18.04 1.67 -7.04
CA PRO A 317 18.96 2.67 -6.51
C PRO A 317 18.16 3.75 -5.75
N LEU A 318 18.36 3.81 -4.43
CA LEU A 318 17.79 4.84 -3.57
C LEU A 318 18.74 6.04 -3.57
N GLY A 319 18.36 7.10 -4.29
CA GLY A 319 19.12 8.35 -4.35
C GLY A 319 18.91 9.20 -3.09
N SER A 320 18.32 10.38 -3.24
CA SER A 320 17.87 11.19 -2.10
C SER A 320 16.37 11.09 -1.91
N LEU A 321 15.92 11.06 -0.66
CA LEU A 321 14.50 11.16 -0.33
C LEU A 321 14.09 12.64 -0.41
N ALA A 322 13.30 12.98 -1.42
CA ALA A 322 12.75 14.32 -1.56
C ALA A 322 11.36 14.37 -0.93
N CYS A 323 11.26 15.02 0.23
CA CYS A 323 9.99 15.36 0.86
C CYS A 323 9.49 16.69 0.32
N ARG A 324 8.60 16.64 -0.67
CA ARG A 324 8.03 17.80 -1.36
C ARG A 324 6.57 17.97 -0.97
N ASN A 325 6.02 19.15 -1.26
CA ASN A 325 4.60 19.48 -1.15
C ASN A 325 4.04 19.21 0.25
N ARG A 326 3.98 20.27 1.07
CA ARG A 326 3.24 20.22 2.34
C ARG A 326 1.75 20.18 2.00
N TRP A 327 1.13 19.03 2.21
CA TRP A 327 -0.31 18.86 2.07
C TRP A 327 -0.96 19.25 3.37
N THR A 328 -2.07 19.97 3.31
CA THR A 328 -2.93 20.17 4.49
C THR A 328 -4.25 19.48 4.19
N SER A 329 -4.55 18.42 4.93
CA SER A 329 -5.87 17.76 4.87
C SER A 329 -6.97 18.73 5.32
N CYS A 330 -8.23 18.44 4.99
CA CYS A 330 -9.35 19.32 5.39
C CYS A 330 -9.57 19.39 6.90
N THR A 331 -8.89 18.55 7.69
CA THR A 331 -8.86 18.58 9.16
C THR A 331 -7.68 19.38 9.72
N GLY A 332 -6.93 20.07 8.85
CA GLY A 332 -5.81 20.94 9.23
C GLY A 332 -4.48 20.21 9.42
N GLN A 333 -4.45 18.88 9.34
CA GLN A 333 -3.21 18.12 9.48
C GLN A 333 -2.30 18.31 8.28
N THR A 334 -0.99 18.47 8.55
CA THR A 334 0.02 18.67 7.52
C THR A 334 0.87 17.43 7.27
N TRP A 335 1.06 17.10 5.99
CA TRP A 335 1.73 15.89 5.53
C TRP A 335 2.83 16.28 4.56
N HIS A 336 3.95 15.57 4.62
CA HIS A 336 5.02 15.68 3.65
C HIS A 336 4.98 14.49 2.71
N ARG A 337 4.82 14.72 1.41
CA ARG A 337 4.95 13.64 0.43
C ARG A 337 6.43 13.42 0.14
N CYS A 338 6.92 12.23 0.43
CA CYS A 338 8.32 11.86 0.27
C CYS A 338 8.47 10.79 -0.81
N GLU A 339 9.38 11.03 -1.75
CA GLU A 339 9.68 10.10 -2.84
C GLU A 339 11.18 9.99 -3.05
N TRP A 340 11.65 8.79 -3.35
CA TRP A 340 13.04 8.58 -3.72
C TRP A 340 13.29 9.11 -5.13
N VAL A 341 14.13 10.15 -5.22
CA VAL A 341 14.55 10.70 -6.50
C VAL A 341 15.69 9.84 -7.02
N GLN A 342 15.44 9.12 -8.11
CA GLN A 342 16.51 8.39 -8.78
C GLN A 342 17.57 9.38 -9.28
N PRO A 343 18.87 9.08 -9.11
CA PRO A 343 19.92 9.83 -9.76
C PRO A 343 19.61 9.87 -11.25
N ARG A 344 19.58 11.06 -11.86
CA ARG A 344 19.48 11.14 -13.32
C ARG A 344 20.69 10.39 -13.85
N SER A 345 20.48 9.25 -14.52
CA SER A 345 21.52 8.72 -15.38
C SER A 345 21.81 9.81 -16.40
N THR A 346 23.01 10.36 -16.36
CA THR A 346 23.50 11.21 -17.45
C THR A 346 23.30 10.38 -18.71
N PRO A 347 22.55 10.86 -19.71
CA PRO A 347 22.39 10.10 -20.94
C PRO A 347 23.80 9.83 -21.47
N SER A 348 24.21 8.57 -21.50
CA SER A 348 25.48 8.21 -22.11
C SER A 348 25.34 8.57 -23.58
N ASN A 349 26.06 9.62 -24.01
CA ASN A 349 26.21 10.03 -25.41
C ASN A 349 27.00 8.99 -26.23
N THR A 350 26.76 7.70 -26.03
CA THR A 350 27.14 6.66 -26.97
C THR A 350 26.00 6.50 -27.95
N SER A 351 25.86 7.47 -28.86
CA SER A 351 25.35 7.21 -30.20
C SER A 351 26.32 6.23 -30.86
N ALA A 352 26.18 4.95 -30.55
CA ALA A 352 26.69 3.91 -31.41
C ALA A 352 25.81 3.94 -32.67
N THR A 353 26.32 4.59 -33.71
CA THR A 353 25.80 4.52 -35.07
C THR A 353 25.75 3.04 -35.46
N LEU A 354 24.59 2.41 -35.32
CA LEU A 354 24.35 1.09 -35.88
C LEU A 354 24.37 1.24 -37.40
N PRO A 355 25.18 0.47 -38.16
CA PRO A 355 25.13 0.52 -39.60
C PRO A 355 23.72 0.12 -40.06
N ALA A 356 23.18 0.89 -41.01
CA ALA A 356 21.89 0.62 -41.62
C ALA A 356 21.94 -0.71 -42.38
N VAL A 357 21.47 -1.78 -41.72
CA VAL A 357 21.19 -3.06 -42.40
C VAL A 357 19.74 -3.02 -42.85
N GLY A 358 19.57 -3.21 -44.16
CA GLY A 358 18.31 -3.09 -44.88
C GLY A 358 17.13 -3.84 -44.26
N VAL A 359 15.96 -3.25 -44.50
CA VAL A 359 14.65 -3.74 -44.09
C VAL A 359 14.38 -5.09 -44.77
N ALA A 360 14.40 -6.16 -43.97
CA ALA A 360 13.75 -7.43 -44.31
C ALA A 360 12.67 -7.73 -43.26
N ALA A 361 11.54 -8.25 -43.74
CA ALA A 361 10.31 -8.51 -43.00
C ALA A 361 10.52 -9.33 -41.70
N PRO A 362 9.65 -9.18 -40.69
CA PRO A 362 9.87 -9.74 -39.35
C PRO A 362 9.65 -11.27 -39.34
N THR A 363 10.72 -12.02 -39.13
CA THR A 363 10.64 -13.44 -38.75
C THR A 363 10.51 -13.58 -37.23
N LYS A 364 9.68 -14.54 -36.79
CA LYS A 364 9.30 -14.86 -35.40
C LYS A 364 10.47 -15.12 -34.42
N ALA A 365 11.72 -15.11 -34.87
CA ALA A 365 12.90 -15.43 -34.07
C ALA A 365 13.46 -14.24 -33.26
N ARG A 366 13.12 -12.98 -33.60
CA ARG A 366 13.65 -11.79 -32.91
C ARG A 366 13.11 -11.57 -31.49
N ASP A 367 11.89 -12.02 -31.20
CA ASP A 367 11.29 -11.87 -29.87
C ASP A 367 11.97 -12.76 -28.80
N ALA A 368 12.57 -13.88 -29.22
CA ALA A 368 13.31 -14.78 -28.33
C ALA A 368 14.69 -14.23 -27.93
N ALA A 369 15.36 -13.47 -28.81
CA ALA A 369 16.67 -12.87 -28.52
C ALA A 369 16.60 -11.62 -27.63
N ALA A 370 15.48 -10.88 -27.67
CA ALA A 370 15.19 -9.80 -26.71
C ALA A 370 14.98 -10.33 -25.27
N TRP A 371 14.57 -11.59 -25.14
CA TRP A 371 14.32 -12.27 -23.86
C TRP A 371 15.59 -12.63 -23.09
N THR A 372 16.66 -12.97 -23.80
CA THR A 372 17.98 -13.34 -23.24
C THR A 372 18.87 -12.12 -23.00
N SER A 373 18.77 -11.08 -23.82
CA SER A 373 19.59 -9.86 -23.67
C SER A 373 19.21 -8.99 -22.45
N ALA A 374 17.96 -9.01 -22.01
CA ALA A 374 17.56 -8.42 -20.72
C ALA A 374 18.08 -9.21 -19.50
N ALA A 375 18.56 -10.43 -19.69
CA ALA A 375 19.02 -11.33 -18.63
C ALA A 375 20.55 -11.38 -18.48
N ALA A 376 21.32 -10.87 -19.44
CA ALA A 376 22.77 -11.07 -19.53
C ALA A 376 23.62 -9.82 -19.22
N ALA A 377 23.03 -8.69 -18.82
CA ALA A 377 23.79 -7.49 -18.47
C ALA A 377 24.28 -7.52 -17.00
N GLY A 378 25.19 -8.44 -16.70
CA GLY A 378 25.93 -8.52 -15.42
C GLY A 378 26.99 -7.42 -15.24
N GLY A 379 26.86 -6.27 -15.91
CA GLY A 379 27.81 -5.16 -15.86
C GLY A 379 27.13 -3.85 -15.52
N SER A 380 27.18 -3.42 -14.25
CA SER A 380 26.75 -2.09 -13.76
C SER A 380 25.41 -1.53 -14.29
N GLY A 381 24.55 -2.42 -14.82
CA GLY A 381 23.36 -2.04 -15.56
C GLY A 381 22.30 -1.51 -14.60
N THR A 382 21.77 -0.34 -14.91
CA THR A 382 20.63 0.25 -14.18
C THR A 382 19.51 -0.76 -14.03
N CYS A 383 19.00 -0.95 -12.81
CA CYS A 383 17.88 -1.84 -12.51
C CYS A 383 16.70 -1.54 -13.45
N SER A 384 16.29 -2.53 -14.24
CA SER A 384 15.28 -2.33 -15.28
C SER A 384 13.90 -2.13 -14.65
N THR A 385 13.23 -1.04 -15.05
CA THR A 385 11.85 -0.74 -14.65
C THR A 385 10.83 -1.18 -15.71
N ARG A 386 11.29 -1.90 -16.75
CA ARG A 386 10.43 -2.32 -17.86
C ARG A 386 9.52 -3.47 -17.44
N VAL A 387 8.22 -3.25 -17.56
CA VAL A 387 7.18 -4.22 -17.22
C VAL A 387 7.06 -5.31 -18.30
N VAL A 388 7.03 -6.57 -17.85
CA VAL A 388 6.88 -7.79 -18.65
C VAL A 388 5.55 -8.45 -18.34
N ASN A 389 4.83 -8.91 -19.36
CA ASN A 389 3.69 -9.79 -19.19
C ASN A 389 4.16 -11.25 -19.18
N LEU A 390 4.15 -11.90 -18.02
CA LEU A 390 4.65 -13.26 -17.86
C LEU A 390 3.75 -14.32 -18.51
N LEU A 391 2.44 -14.07 -18.67
CA LEU A 391 1.53 -15.00 -19.36
C LEU A 391 1.80 -15.04 -20.87
N LYS A 392 2.06 -13.87 -21.47
CA LYS A 392 2.30 -13.76 -22.91
C LYS A 392 3.77 -13.92 -23.30
N LYS A 393 4.66 -13.98 -22.31
CA LYS A 393 6.11 -13.92 -22.49
C LYS A 393 6.55 -12.78 -23.41
N ARG A 394 5.94 -11.60 -23.29
CA ARG A 394 6.24 -10.43 -24.14
C ARG A 394 6.42 -9.19 -23.28
N LEU A 395 7.28 -8.28 -23.74
CA LEU A 395 7.36 -6.93 -23.19
C LEU A 395 6.00 -6.26 -23.33
N SER A 396 5.52 -5.63 -22.26
CA SER A 396 4.29 -4.84 -22.38
C SER A 396 4.61 -3.55 -23.14
N PRO A 397 3.82 -3.18 -24.18
CA PRO A 397 3.97 -1.88 -24.83
C PRO A 397 3.54 -0.73 -23.89
N THR A 398 2.85 -1.03 -22.80
CA THR A 398 2.35 -0.04 -21.83
C THR A 398 3.32 0.15 -20.66
N ARG A 399 3.66 1.41 -20.35
CA ARG A 399 4.10 1.80 -19.00
C ARG A 399 2.96 1.47 -18.02
N ASN A 400 3.27 1.19 -16.75
CA ASN A 400 2.29 0.92 -15.70
C ASN A 400 1.14 1.94 -15.79
N ALA A 401 -0.04 1.50 -16.25
CA ALA A 401 -1.11 2.39 -16.70
C ALA A 401 -1.77 3.21 -15.56
N TYR A 402 -1.49 2.84 -14.31
CA TYR A 402 -1.97 3.53 -13.11
C TYR A 402 -1.05 4.66 -12.64
N CYS A 403 -0.01 4.97 -13.42
CA CYS A 403 1.02 5.92 -13.07
C CYS A 403 1.31 6.87 -14.22
N THR A 404 0.33 7.72 -14.53
CA THR A 404 0.61 8.96 -15.25
C THR A 404 1.37 9.90 -14.31
N LEU A 405 2.70 9.78 -14.29
CA LEU A 405 3.52 10.93 -13.88
C LEU A 405 3.24 12.04 -14.92
N PRO A 406 2.85 13.25 -14.51
CA PRO A 406 2.70 14.33 -15.47
C PRO A 406 4.06 14.59 -16.13
N PRO A 407 4.08 15.06 -17.40
CA PRO A 407 5.28 15.64 -17.96
C PRO A 407 5.81 16.74 -17.04
N ARG A 408 7.13 16.76 -16.83
CA ARG A 408 7.82 17.69 -15.94
C ARG A 408 7.61 19.15 -16.32
#